data_AF-A0A6P0NTT8-F1
#
_entry.id   AF-A0A6P0NTT8-F1
#
_cell.length_a   1.000
_cell.length_b   1.000
_cell.length_c   1.000
_cell.angle_alpha   90.00
_cell.angle_beta   90.00
_cell.angle_gamma   90.00
#
_symmetry.space_group_name_H-M   'P 1'
#
loop_
_entity.id
_entity.type
_entity.pdbx_description
1 polymer ?
#
loop_
_entity_poly.entity_id
_entity_poly.type
_entity_poly.pdbx_seq_one_letter_code
_entity_poly.pdbx_strand_id
1 'polypeptide(L)' 'MVQRLKRWESPRYQGRNIKGRGGNARLRQVKKQQQQLRKNLKNQESGNQGSHFLFFYKTLIELDT' A
#
# COMPACT_ATOMS: atom_id res chain seq x y z
N MET A 1 -41.46 24.78 -11.65
CA MET A 1 -41.06 23.95 -12.81
C MET A 1 -39.87 23.07 -12.41
N VAL A 2 -40.01 21.74 -12.46
CA VAL A 2 -38.91 20.82 -12.12
C VAL A 2 -38.11 20.55 -13.39
N GLN A 3 -36.88 21.09 -13.47
CA GLN A 3 -35.94 20.75 -14.53
C GLN A 3 -35.47 19.31 -14.32
N ARG A 4 -35.82 18.39 -15.22
CA ARG A 4 -35.30 17.03 -15.23
C ARG A 4 -33.91 17.05 -15.87
N LEU A 5 -32.89 16.50 -15.19
CA LEU A 5 -31.54 16.36 -15.74
C LEU A 5 -31.55 15.55 -17.04
N LYS A 6 -30.65 15.90 -17.97
CA LYS A 6 -30.47 15.12 -19.19
C LYS A 6 -29.91 13.75 -18.86
N ARG A 7 -30.24 12.74 -19.68
CA ARG A 7 -29.83 11.34 -19.47
C ARG A 7 -28.32 11.14 -19.29
N TRP A 8 -27.50 12.03 -19.86
CA TRP A 8 -26.03 12.00 -19.77
C TRP A 8 -25.47 12.84 -18.61
N GLU A 9 -26.28 13.71 -18.00
CA GLU A 9 -25.95 14.51 -16.82
C GLU A 9 -26.25 13.75 -15.52
N SER A 10 -27.07 12.70 -15.59
CA SER A 10 -27.31 11.82 -14.44
C SER A 10 -26.00 11.15 -14.02
N PRO A 11 -25.60 11.22 -12.73
CA PRO A 11 -24.40 10.57 -12.22
C PRO A 11 -24.36 9.12 -12.70
N ARG A 12 -23.33 8.80 -13.49
CA ARG A 12 -23.16 7.43 -14.01
C ARG A 12 -23.08 6.50 -12.81
N TYR A 13 -23.98 5.52 -12.75
CA TYR A 13 -24.03 4.55 -11.65
C TYR A 13 -22.62 4.02 -11.33
N GLN A 14 -22.22 4.20 -10.08
CA GLN A 14 -20.98 3.61 -9.57
C GLN A 14 -21.11 2.10 -9.66
N GLY A 15 -20.10 1.43 -10.24
CA GLY A 15 -20.05 -0.03 -10.26
C GLY A 15 -20.00 -0.70 -11.64
N ARG A 16 -20.02 0.08 -12.73
CA ARG A 16 -19.89 -0.41 -14.12
C ARG A 16 -18.59 -1.19 -14.41
N ASN A 17 -17.65 -1.19 -13.46
CA ASN A 17 -16.34 -1.83 -13.56
C ASN A 17 -16.02 -2.70 -12.32
N ILE A 18 -17.02 -3.18 -11.59
CA ILE A 18 -16.81 -4.09 -10.44
C ILE A 18 -16.45 -5.51 -10.92
N LYS A 19 -16.96 -5.90 -12.10
CA LYS A 19 -16.80 -7.24 -12.69
C LYS A 19 -16.07 -7.14 -14.03
N GLY A 20 -15.35 -8.20 -14.41
CA GLY A 20 -14.61 -8.29 -15.66
C GLY A 20 -13.16 -7.80 -15.57
N ARG A 21 -12.51 -7.61 -16.73
CA ARG A 21 -11.06 -7.35 -16.82
C ARG A 21 -10.62 -6.06 -16.12
N GLY A 22 -11.40 -4.99 -16.24
CA GLY A 22 -11.11 -3.69 -15.61
C GLY A 22 -11.25 -3.71 -14.08
N GLY A 23 -12.30 -4.35 -13.57
CA GLY A 23 -12.48 -4.56 -12.13
C GLY A 23 -11.39 -5.42 -11.51
N ASN A 24 -11.05 -6.55 -12.14
CA ASN A 24 -9.97 -7.42 -11.68
C ASN A 24 -8.60 -6.73 -11.72
N ALA A 25 -8.33 -5.88 -12.72
CA ALA A 25 -7.11 -5.09 -12.78
C ALA A 25 -7.02 -4.10 -11.62
N ARG A 26 -8.11 -3.40 -11.29
CA ARG A 26 -8.18 -2.49 -10.15
C ARG A 26 -7.96 -3.21 -8.82
N LEU A 27 -8.58 -4.38 -8.62
CA LEU A 27 -8.38 -5.20 -7.42
C LEU A 27 -6.91 -5.64 -7.27
N ARG A 28 -6.24 -6.02 -8.37
CA ARG A 28 -4.82 -6.37 -8.36
C ARG A 28 -3.94 -5.17 -7.97
N GLN A 29 -4.22 -3.98 -8.48
CA GLN A 29 -3.50 -2.76 -8.13
C GLN A 29 -3.65 -2.45 -6.62
N VAL A 30 -4.86 -2.52 -6.08
CA VAL A 30 -5.13 -2.31 -4.66
C VAL A 30 -4.38 -3.33 -3.80
N LYS A 31 -4.42 -4.61 -4.17
CA LYS A 31 -3.69 -5.67 -3.45
C LYS A 31 -2.18 -5.42 -3.45
N LYS A 32 -1.61 -4.96 -4.57
CA LYS A 32 -0.18 -4.62 -4.67
C LYS A 32 0.18 -3.44 -3.75
N GLN A 33 -0.63 -2.39 -3.74
CA GLN A 33 -0.44 -1.23 -2.86
C GLN A 33 -0.47 -1.65 -1.38
N GLN A 34 -1.45 -2.46 -0.98
CA GLN A 34 -1.56 -2.97 0.38
C GLN A 34 -0.36 -3.84 0.78
N GLN A 35 0.11 -4.72 -0.12
CA GLN A 35 1.29 -5.54 0.15
C GLN A 35 2.54 -4.68 0.34
N GLN A 36 2.70 -3.64 -0.48
CA GLN A 36 3.83 -2.72 -0.37
C GLN A 36 3.77 -1.90 0.92
N LEU A 37 2.58 -1.44 1.32
CA LEU A 37 2.38 -0.79 2.61
C LEU A 37 2.77 -1.70 3.78
N ARG A 38 2.32 -2.97 3.78
CA ARG A 38 2.69 -3.94 4.82
C ARG A 38 4.19 -4.16 4.93
N LYS A 39 4.90 -4.23 3.79
CA LYS A 39 6.37 -4.34 3.76
C LYS A 39 7.03 -3.10 4.37
N ASN A 40 6.56 -1.92 4.00
CA ASN A 40 7.11 -0.66 4.53
C ASN A 40 6.90 -0.55 6.04
N LEU A 41 5.71 -0.87 6.54
CA LEU A 41 5.42 -0.89 7.98
C LEU A 41 6.28 -1.90 8.72
N LYS A 42 6.38 -3.14 8.21
CA LYS A 42 7.25 -4.17 8.80
C LYS A 42 8.73 -3.75 8.82
N ASN A 43 9.22 -3.12 7.74
CA ASN A 43 10.59 -2.64 7.66
C ASN A 43 10.85 -1.47 8.62
N GLN A 44 9.85 -0.63 8.91
CA GLN A 44 9.97 0.41 9.94
C GLN A 44 10.08 -0.21 11.34
N GLU A 45 9.34 -1.28 11.62
CA GLU A 45 9.44 -2.02 12.89
C GLU A 45 10.78 -2.77 13.03
N SER A 46 11.23 -3.45 11.96
CA SER A 46 12.46 -4.26 12.01
C SER A 46 13.76 -3.45 11.81
N GLY A 47 13.67 -2.30 11.15
CA GLY A 47 14.80 -1.38 10.92
C GLY A 47 15.30 -0.68 12.18
N ASN A 48 14.54 -0.75 13.28
CA ASN A 48 14.92 -0.18 14.57
C ASN A 48 15.57 -1.20 15.53
N GLN A 49 15.51 -2.51 15.23
CA GLN A 49 15.92 -3.55 16.19
C GLN A 49 16.96 -4.55 15.65
N GLY A 50 17.08 -4.72 14.32
CA GLY A 50 17.96 -5.75 13.74
C GLY A 50 19.37 -5.31 13.35
N SER A 51 19.58 -4.04 13.02
CA SER A 51 20.86 -3.54 12.48
C SER A 51 21.76 -2.89 13.53
N HIS A 52 21.20 -2.34 14.60
CA HIS A 52 21.97 -1.66 15.65
C HIS A 52 22.69 -2.67 16.55
N PHE A 53 22.05 -3.79 16.88
CA PHE A 53 22.65 -4.81 17.75
C PHE A 53 23.95 -5.37 17.14
N LEU A 54 23.91 -5.85 15.88
CA LEU A 54 25.08 -6.44 15.22
C LEU A 54 26.24 -5.45 14.99
N PHE A 55 25.95 -4.15 14.81
CA PHE A 55 26.98 -3.13 14.63
C PHE A 55 27.71 -2.81 15.94
N PHE A 56 26.97 -2.70 17.06
CA PHE A 56 27.54 -2.36 18.37
C PHE A 56 28.37 -3.49 19.00
N TYR A 57 27.96 -4.76 18.84
CA TYR A 57 28.79 -5.86 19.34
C TYR A 57 30.08 -6.04 18.54
N LYS A 58 30.06 -5.75 17.23
CA LYS A 58 31.28 -5.81 16.41
C LYS A 58 32.29 -4.71 16.80
N THR A 59 31.82 -3.49 17.04
CA THR A 59 32.70 -2.37 17.43
C THR A 59 33.30 -2.52 18.84
N LEU A 60 32.58 -3.14 19.79
CA LEU A 60 33.09 -3.35 21.15
C LEU A 60 34.16 -4.44 21.21
N ILE A 61 34.08 -5.47 20.36
CA ILE A 61 35.08 -6.54 20.28
C ILE A 61 36.40 -6.05 19.65
N GLU A 62 36.34 -5.09 18.73
CA GLU A 62 37.52 -4.56 18.03
C GLU A 62 38.35 -3.54 18.86
N LEU A 63 37.89 -3.14 20.05
CA LEU A 63 38.58 -2.17 20.92
C LEU A 63 39.35 -2.81 22.11
N ASP A 64 39.19 -4.12 22.34
CA ASP A 64 39.78 -4.86 23.46
C ASP A 64 40.94 -5.83 23.04
N THR A 65 41.49 -5.67 21.82
CA THR A 65 42.70 -6.37 21.33
C THR A 65 43.77 -5.38 20.88
#